data_AF-A0A7C6UDG8-F1
#
_entry.id   AF-A0A7C6UDG8-F1
#
_cell.length_a   1.000
_cell.length_b   1.000
_cell.length_c   1.000
_cell.angle_alpha   90.00
_cell.angle_beta   90.00
_cell.angle_gamma   90.00
#
_symmetry.space_group_name_H-M   'P 1'
#
loop_
_entity.id
_entity.type
_entity.pdbx_description
1 polymer ?
#
loop_
_entity_poly.entity_id
_entity_poly.type
_entity_poly.pdbx_seq_one_letter_code
_entity_poly.pdbx_strand_id
1 'polypeptide(L)'
;MELEQVMKQRSFAIVGDTLNEEKYAHIIKHKMMGKGYEVHSVGKELESLNDIPGDLDVIDLCIHPVKGLRLMQECTKPFKSIVIQPGAESEELLAFLDEKEYPYIQGCLLVGLSLFVE
;
A
#
# COMPACT_ATOMS: atom_id res chain seq x y z
N MET A 1 2.59 -12.25 4.38
CA MET A 1 1.33 -12.72 3.76
C MET A 1 1.61 -12.95 2.29
N GLU A 2 1.13 -14.01 1.67
CA GLU A 2 1.25 -14.13 0.20
C GLU A 2 0.28 -13.20 -0.53
N LEU A 3 0.53 -12.90 -1.81
CA LEU A 3 -0.30 -11.97 -2.60
C LEU A 3 -1.78 -12.41 -2.63
N GLU A 4 -2.07 -13.71 -2.73
CA GLU A 4 -3.44 -14.23 -2.65
C GLU A 4 -4.12 -13.88 -1.31
N GLN A 5 -3.38 -13.94 -0.20
CA GLN A 5 -3.89 -13.60 1.14
C GLN A 5 -4.11 -12.09 1.31
N VAL A 6 -3.25 -11.29 0.67
CA VAL A 6 -3.43 -9.84 0.56
C VAL A 6 -4.74 -9.52 -0.15
N MET A 7 -5.03 -10.16 -1.29
CA MET A 7 -6.25 -9.89 -2.05
C MET A 7 -7.55 -10.29 -1.31
N LYS A 8 -7.45 -11.11 -0.25
CA LYS A 8 -8.57 -11.46 0.65
C LYS A 8 -8.83 -10.41 1.74
N GLN A 9 -7.96 -9.40 1.90
CA GLN A 9 -8.18 -8.29 2.83
C GLN A 9 -9.20 -7.29 2.26
N ARG A 10 -9.68 -6.35 3.07
CA ARG A 10 -10.75 -5.43 2.69
C ARG A 10 -10.30 -3.98 2.56
N SER A 11 -9.50 -3.49 3.51
CA SER A 11 -9.12 -2.07 3.60
C SER A 11 -7.65 -1.83 3.21
N PHE A 12 -7.44 -0.95 2.23
CA PHE A 12 -6.14 -0.69 1.62
C PHE A 12 -5.79 0.80 1.66
N ALA A 13 -4.58 1.12 2.10
CA ALA A 13 -3.97 2.42 1.87
C ALA A 13 -3.13 2.37 0.59
N ILE A 14 -3.52 3.11 -0.44
CA ILE A 14 -2.72 3.24 -1.67
C ILE A 14 -1.86 4.49 -1.55
N VAL A 15 -0.56 4.28 -1.35
CA VAL A 15 0.41 5.34 -1.08
C VAL A 15 1.09 5.73 -2.40
N GLY A 16 0.95 6.98 -2.81
CA GLY A 16 1.58 7.47 -4.04
C GLY A 16 0.86 8.67 -4.64
N ASP A 17 1.12 8.92 -5.92
CA ASP A 17 0.40 9.95 -6.67
C ASP A 17 -0.91 9.38 -7.23
N THR A 18 -1.95 9.42 -6.40
CA THR A 18 -3.28 8.89 -6.68
C THR A 18 -4.16 9.83 -7.51
N LEU A 19 -3.69 11.05 -7.79
CA LEU A 19 -4.43 12.05 -8.56
C LEU A 19 -3.98 12.12 -10.03
N ASN A 20 -2.79 11.61 -10.34
CA ASN A 20 -2.25 11.59 -11.71
C ASN A 20 -2.61 10.28 -12.42
N GLU A 21 -3.45 10.36 -13.46
CA GLU A 21 -3.96 9.20 -14.21
C GLU A 21 -2.87 8.35 -14.89
N GLU A 22 -1.71 8.94 -15.18
CA GLU A 22 -0.57 8.23 -15.77
C GLU A 22 0.21 7.40 -14.75
N LYS A 23 -0.05 7.56 -13.45
CA LYS A 23 0.69 6.87 -12.38
C LYS A 23 -0.01 5.59 -11.94
N TYR A 24 0.79 4.57 -11.63
CA TYR A 24 0.28 3.29 -11.16
C TYR A 24 -0.55 3.40 -9.88
N ALA A 25 -0.19 4.29 -8.95
CA ALA A 25 -0.98 4.52 -7.72
C ALA A 25 -2.43 4.94 -8.05
N HIS A 26 -2.64 5.79 -9.05
CA HIS A 26 -3.98 6.14 -9.53
C HIS A 26 -4.69 4.93 -10.15
N ILE A 27 -4.02 4.20 -11.05
CA ILE A 27 -4.60 3.00 -11.69
C ILE A 27 -5.01 1.96 -10.64
N ILE A 28 -4.15 1.71 -9.65
CA ILE A 28 -4.40 0.79 -8.53
C ILE A 28 -5.60 1.26 -7.72
N LYS A 29 -5.62 2.52 -7.26
CA LYS A 29 -6.76 3.12 -6.53
C LYS A 29 -8.08 2.83 -7.24
N HIS A 30 -8.18 3.21 -8.51
CA HIS A 30 -9.44 3.10 -9.25
C HIS A 30 -9.84 1.65 -9.54
N LYS A 31 -8.89 0.75 -9.83
CA LYS A 31 -9.21 -0.67 -10.03
C LYS A 31 -9.61 -1.38 -8.73
N MET A 32 -8.93 -1.09 -7.63
CA MET A 32 -9.29 -1.62 -6.30
C MET A 32 -10.69 -1.15 -5.89
N MET A 33 -10.97 0.16 -6.01
CA MET A 33 -12.31 0.70 -5.75
C MET A 33 -13.38 0.07 -6.65
N GLY A 34 -13.07 -0.11 -7.95
CA GLY A 34 -13.98 -0.75 -8.90
C GLY A 34 -14.29 -2.23 -8.58
N LYS A 35 -13.46 -2.89 -7.78
CA LYS A 35 -13.67 -4.25 -7.28
C LYS A 35 -14.26 -4.31 -5.87
N GLY A 36 -14.65 -3.16 -5.30
CA GLY A 36 -15.35 -3.08 -4.01
C GLY A 36 -14.43 -3.08 -2.79
N TYR A 37 -13.11 -2.93 -2.97
CA TYR A 37 -12.19 -2.71 -1.85
C TYR A 37 -12.40 -1.33 -1.23
N GLU A 38 -12.19 -1.25 0.07
CA GLU A 38 -12.14 0.01 0.79
C GLU A 38 -10.74 0.61 0.59
N VAL A 39 -10.67 1.79 -0.03
CA VAL A 39 -9.41 2.40 -0.47
C VAL A 39 -9.22 3.77 0.14
N HIS A 40 -8.07 3.97 0.77
CA HIS A 40 -7.62 5.26 1.30
C HIS A 40 -6.39 5.73 0.51
N SER A 41 -6.46 6.92 -0.06
CA SER A 41 -5.35 7.50 -0.82
C SER A 41 -4.43 8.31 0.07
N VAL A 42 -3.14 7.99 0.11
CA VAL A 42 -2.15 8.67 0.97
C VAL A 42 -1.00 9.24 0.14
N GLY A 43 -0.55 10.44 0.50
CA GLY A 43 0.55 11.18 -0.09
C GLY A 43 0.12 12.41 -0.91
N LYS A 44 -1.06 12.36 -1.55
CA LYS A 44 -1.65 13.50 -2.28
C LYS A 44 -3.01 13.94 -1.78
N GLU A 45 -3.78 13.01 -1.20
CA GLU A 45 -5.12 13.25 -0.69
C GLU A 45 -5.09 13.29 0.85
N LEU A 46 -4.69 12.20 1.50
CA LEU A 46 -4.32 12.21 2.93
C LEU A 46 -2.82 12.47 3.08
N GLU A 47 -2.43 13.25 4.08
CA GLU A 47 -1.02 13.53 4.36
C GLU A 47 -0.36 12.36 5.09
N SER A 48 -1.05 11.75 6.06
CA SER A 48 -0.53 10.66 6.90
C SER A 48 -1.35 9.37 6.78
N LEU A 49 -0.68 8.24 6.98
CA LEU A 49 -1.34 6.94 7.23
C LEU A 49 -2.19 6.96 8.51
N ASN A 50 -1.83 7.83 9.46
CA ASN A 50 -2.56 7.99 10.71
C ASN A 50 -3.92 8.69 10.54
N ASP A 51 -4.11 9.43 9.43
CA ASP A 51 -5.36 10.14 9.14
C ASP A 51 -6.44 9.21 8.55
N ILE A 52 -6.11 7.94 8.29
CA ILE A 52 -7.05 6.95 7.78
C ILE A 52 -8.13 6.66 8.83
N PRO A 53 -9.42 6.89 8.53
CA PRO A 53 -10.50 6.52 9.43
C PRO A 53 -10.70 5.00 9.46
N GLY A 54 -11.17 4.47 10.60
CA GLY A 54 -11.53 3.04 10.71
C GLY A 54 -10.32 2.10 10.73
N ASP A 55 -10.52 0.86 10.28
CA ASP A 55 -9.49 -0.19 10.24
C ASP A 55 -8.68 -0.13 8.94
N LEU A 56 -7.41 -0.54 9.02
CA LEU A 56 -6.51 -0.64 7.88
C LEU A 56 -5.93 -2.06 7.83
N ASP A 57 -6.07 -2.75 6.70
CA ASP A 57 -5.50 -4.09 6.55
C ASP A 57 -4.12 -4.03 5.88
N VAL A 58 -4.03 -3.34 4.74
CA VAL A 58 -2.84 -3.39 3.87
C VAL A 58 -2.40 -1.99 3.48
N ILE A 59 -1.09 -1.74 3.56
CA ILE A 59 -0.45 -0.54 3.00
C ILE A 59 0.23 -0.94 1.67
N ASP A 60 -0.19 -0.33 0.56
CA ASP A 60 0.44 -0.49 -0.76
C ASP A 60 1.38 0.69 -1.02
N LEU A 61 2.69 0.45 -0.92
CA LEU A 61 3.71 1.44 -1.20
C LEU A 61 3.96 1.51 -2.72
N CYS A 62 3.31 2.48 -3.37
CA CYS A 62 3.49 2.84 -4.78
C CYS A 62 4.10 4.25 -4.91
N ILE A 63 5.19 4.49 -4.16
CA ILE A 63 5.85 5.79 -4.02
C ILE A 63 7.37 5.62 -4.01
N HIS A 64 8.11 6.71 -4.24
CA HIS A 64 9.56 6.72 -4.12
C HIS A 64 10.03 6.18 -2.75
N PRO A 65 11.03 5.28 -2.68
CA PRO A 65 11.41 4.58 -1.45
C PRO A 65 11.69 5.49 -0.26
N VAL A 66 12.48 6.57 -0.46
CA VAL A 66 12.78 7.57 0.59
C VAL A 66 11.52 8.19 1.20
N LYS A 67 10.47 8.45 0.40
CA LYS A 67 9.20 8.98 0.91
C LYS A 67 8.39 7.90 1.61
N GLY A 68 8.38 6.69 1.06
CA GLY A 68 7.74 5.53 1.68
C GLY A 68 8.31 5.24 3.07
N LEU A 69 9.64 5.23 3.21
CA LEU A 69 10.32 5.05 4.49
C LEU A 69 9.91 6.11 5.53
N ARG A 70 9.89 7.39 5.15
CA ARG A 70 9.45 8.47 6.08
C ARG A 70 8.02 8.27 6.55
N LEU A 71 7.10 7.96 5.62
CA LEU A 71 5.70 7.67 5.98
C LEU A 71 5.60 6.48 6.93
N MET A 72 6.38 5.42 6.71
CA MET A 72 6.38 4.24 7.58
C MET A 72 7.02 4.51 8.95
N GLN A 73 8.02 5.38 9.03
CA GLN A 73 8.61 5.83 10.30
C GLN A 73 7.64 6.64 11.15
N GLU A 74 6.75 7.39 10.52
CA GLU A 74 5.72 8.21 11.17
C GLU A 74 4.40 7.43 11.43
N CYS A 75 4.28 6.23 10.86
CA CYS A 75 3.06 5.43 10.96
C CYS A 75 2.90 4.80 12.35
N THR A 76 1.81 5.15 13.03
CA THR A 76 1.37 4.54 14.30
C THR A 76 0.05 3.78 14.16
N LYS A 77 -0.60 3.90 13.00
CA LYS A 77 -1.82 3.19 12.63
C LYS A 77 -1.56 1.68 12.62
N PRO A 78 -2.36 0.86 13.32
CA PRO A 78 -2.29 -0.59 13.18
C PRO A 78 -2.64 -1.03 11.76
N PHE A 79 -1.90 -2.00 11.22
CA PHE A 79 -2.16 -2.66 9.94
C PHE A 79 -1.72 -4.13 10.00
N LYS A 80 -2.10 -4.93 9.01
CA LYS A 80 -1.76 -6.36 8.96
C LYS A 80 -0.54 -6.68 8.10
N SER A 81 -0.38 -5.99 6.96
CA SER A 81 0.76 -6.22 6.06
C SER A 81 1.02 -5.03 5.14
N ILE A 82 2.21 -5.02 4.55
CA ILE A 82 2.63 -4.05 3.52
C ILE A 82 2.82 -4.78 2.20
N VAL A 83 2.46 -4.13 1.09
CA VAL A 83 2.85 -4.52 -0.27
C VAL A 83 3.79 -3.43 -0.79
N ILE A 84 5.00 -3.83 -1.16
CA ILE A 84 5.98 -2.94 -1.79
C ILE A 84 5.87 -3.17 -3.29
N GLN A 85 5.37 -2.15 -4.01
CA GLN A 85 5.26 -2.23 -5.47
C GLN A 85 6.65 -2.26 -6.12
N PRO A 86 6.80 -2.84 -7.31
CA PRO A 86 8.07 -2.84 -8.02
C PRO A 86 8.66 -1.44 -8.18
N GLY A 87 9.89 -1.24 -7.71
CA GLY A 87 10.60 0.04 -7.75
C GLY A 87 10.33 0.97 -6.56
N ALA A 88 9.53 0.53 -5.57
CA ALA A 88 9.31 1.26 -4.32
C ALA A 88 10.20 0.76 -3.16
N GLU A 89 11.00 -0.29 -3.39
CA GLU A 89 11.94 -0.85 -2.43
C GLU A 89 13.24 -0.03 -2.31
N SER A 90 13.83 -0.04 -1.11
CA SER A 90 15.25 0.27 -0.89
C SER A 90 15.78 -0.55 0.28
N GLU A 91 17.10 -0.70 0.39
CA GLU A 91 17.73 -1.44 1.50
C GLU A 91 17.34 -0.84 2.86
N GLU A 92 17.26 0.48 2.97
CA GLU A 92 16.89 1.17 4.21
C GLU A 92 15.42 0.97 4.56
N LEU A 93 14.54 0.94 3.56
CA LEU A 93 13.12 0.64 3.79
C LEU A 93 12.97 -0.78 4.33
N LEU A 94 13.57 -1.77 3.66
CA LEU A 94 13.47 -3.18 4.06
C LEU A 94 14.05 -3.40 5.45
N ALA A 95 15.24 -2.86 5.73
CA ALA A 95 15.86 -2.96 7.05
C ALA A 95 15.00 -2.34 8.17
N PHE A 96 14.35 -1.21 7.90
CA PHE A 96 13.41 -0.61 8.86
C PHE A 96 12.18 -1.49 9.10
N LEU A 97 11.59 -2.06 8.05
CA LEU A 97 10.44 -2.95 8.20
C LEU A 97 10.80 -4.22 8.97
N ASP A 98 11.98 -4.79 8.72
CA ASP A 98 12.50 -5.94 9.45
C ASP A 98 12.75 -5.60 10.94
N GLU A 99 13.36 -4.45 11.25
CA GLU A 99 13.58 -4.00 12.63
C GLU A 99 12.25 -3.85 13.41
N LYS A 100 11.19 -3.40 12.72
CA LYS A 100 9.85 -3.25 13.32
C LYS A 100 9.02 -4.53 13.31
N GLU A 101 9.55 -5.62 12.76
CA GLU A 101 8.82 -6.87 12.54
C GLU A 101 7.51 -6.66 11.76
N TYR A 102 7.50 -5.67 10.85
CA TYR A 102 6.34 -5.37 10.03
C TYR A 102 6.22 -6.37 8.88
N PRO A 103 5.10 -7.11 8.76
CA PRO A 103 4.93 -8.06 7.67
C PRO A 103 4.87 -7.32 6.32
N TYR A 104 5.68 -7.74 5.36
CA TYR A 104 5.62 -7.20 4.01
C TYR A 104 5.82 -8.27 2.93
N ILE A 105 5.41 -7.93 1.72
CA ILE A 105 5.81 -8.61 0.49
C ILE A 105 6.20 -7.61 -0.57
N GLN A 106 7.07 -8.02 -1.50
CA GLN A 106 7.27 -7.33 -2.76
C GLN A 106 6.30 -7.92 -3.78
N GLY A 107 5.43 -7.10 -4.36
CA GLY A 107 4.36 -7.60 -5.22
C GLY A 107 3.55 -6.49 -5.88
N CYS A 108 2.62 -6.87 -6.76
CA CYS A 108 1.81 -5.92 -7.50
C CYS A 108 0.32 -6.18 -7.29
N LEU A 109 -0.40 -5.23 -6.70
CA LEU A 109 -1.85 -5.35 -6.51
C LEU A 109 -2.62 -5.49 -7.83
N LEU A 110 -2.14 -4.91 -8.94
CA LEU A 110 -2.79 -5.10 -10.26
C LEU A 110 -2.71 -6.56 -10.74
N VAL A 111 -1.58 -7.22 -10.48
CA VAL A 111 -1.41 -8.65 -10.74
C VAL A 111 -2.30 -9.45 -9.79
N GLY A 112 -2.35 -9.07 -8.51
CA GLY A 112 -3.22 -9.70 -7.52
C GLY A 112 -4.70 -9.65 -7.92
N LEU A 113 -5.19 -8.48 -8.36
CA LEU A 113 -6.53 -8.32 -8.92
C LEU A 113 -6.76 -9.27 -10.11
N SER A 114 -5.81 -9.33 -11.05
CA SER A 114 -5.95 -10.15 -12.25
C SER A 114 -5.97 -11.66 -11.97
N LEU A 115 -5.31 -12.13 -10.90
CA LEU A 115 -5.15 -13.55 -10.62
C LEU A 115 -6.19 -14.08 -9.64
N PHE A 116 -6.67 -13.24 -8.71
CA PHE A 116 -7.41 -13.68 -7.54
C PHE A 116 -8.77 -13.00 -7.36
N VAL A 117 -9.15 -12.06 -8.24
CA VAL A 117 -10.39 -11.29 -8.11
C VAL A 117 -11.15 -11.27 -9.43
N GLU A 118 -12.32 -11.91 -9.44
CA GLU A 118 -13.22 -11.98 -10.61
C GLU A 118 -13.84 -10.62 -10.96
#